data_AF-A0A526XS94-F1
#
_entry.id   AF-A0A526XS94-F1
#
_cell.length_a   1.000
_cell.length_b   1.000
_cell.length_c   1.000
_cell.angle_alpha   90.00
_cell.angle_beta   90.00
_cell.angle_gamma   90.00
#
_symmetry.space_group_name_H-M   'P 1'
#
loop_
_entity.id
_entity.type
_entity.pdbx_description
1 polymer ?
#
loop_
_entity_poly.entity_id
_entity_poly.type
_entity_poly.pdbx_seq_one_letter_code
_entity_poly.pdbx_strand_id
1 'polypeptide(L)'
;ILIVDYLGTSTDVAATIEKATALDEALSSFAAKSVTFERLPFAHPLYILFSSGTTGIPKCIVHSAGGTLIQHVKEERLHAGLLDGDRFFYFTTCGWMMWN
;
A
#
# COMPACT_ATOMS: atom_id res chain seq x y z
N ILE A 1 -17.22 6.49 4.10
CA ILE A 1 -16.68 5.21 3.56
C ILE A 1 -16.32 5.46 2.10
N LEU A 2 -15.14 5.03 1.66
CA LEU A 2 -14.74 5.10 0.25
C LEU A 2 -14.97 3.74 -0.39
N ILE A 3 -15.71 3.71 -1.50
CA ILE A 3 -15.93 2.49 -2.29
C ILE A 3 -14.93 2.49 -3.44
N VAL A 4 -13.91 1.63 -3.34
CA VAL A 4 -12.92 1.42 -4.41
C VAL A 4 -13.55 0.54 -5.47
N ASP A 5 -13.51 0.98 -6.73
CA ASP A 5 -14.12 0.21 -7.79
C ASP A 5 -13.29 -1.02 -8.17
N TYR A 6 -13.97 -2.16 -8.23
CA TYR A 6 -13.40 -3.44 -8.66
C TYR A 6 -14.25 -4.13 -9.75
N LEU A 7 -15.56 -3.89 -9.73
CA LEU A 7 -16.57 -4.53 -10.59
C LEU A 7 -17.30 -3.55 -11.53
N GLY A 8 -16.98 -2.25 -11.49
CA GLY A 8 -17.64 -1.20 -12.26
C GLY A 8 -18.95 -0.70 -11.65
N THR A 9 -19.21 -1.00 -10.37
CA THR A 9 -20.50 -0.72 -9.69
C THR A 9 -20.33 0.14 -8.44
N SER A 10 -19.18 0.80 -8.29
CA SER A 10 -18.83 1.55 -7.08
C SER A 10 -19.85 2.63 -6.71
N THR A 11 -20.38 3.37 -7.69
CA THR A 11 -21.42 4.40 -7.50
C THR A 11 -22.74 3.81 -7.01
N ASP A 12 -23.20 2.71 -7.61
CA ASP A 12 -24.44 2.05 -7.21
C ASP A 12 -24.34 1.51 -5.78
N VAL A 13 -23.20 0.91 -5.43
CA VAL A 13 -22.93 0.42 -4.07
C VAL A 13 -22.88 1.57 -3.07
N ALA A 14 -22.19 2.67 -3.40
CA ALA A 14 -22.12 3.84 -2.54
C ALA A 14 -23.51 4.43 -2.23
N ALA A 15 -24.43 4.42 -3.20
CA ALA A 15 -25.81 4.90 -3.01
C ALA A 15 -26.61 4.07 -1.99
N THR A 16 -26.20 2.84 -1.68
CA THR A 16 -26.87 1.95 -0.71
C THR A 16 -26.34 2.08 0.72
N ILE A 17 -25.24 2.79 0.94
CA ILE A 17 -24.55 2.86 2.23
C ILE A 17 -24.53 4.31 2.73
N GLU A 18 -25.03 4.54 3.94
CA GLU A 18 -24.99 5.88 4.54
C GLU A 18 -23.55 6.39 4.66
N LYS A 19 -23.30 7.63 4.20
CA LYS A 19 -21.98 8.28 4.22
C LYS A 19 -20.91 7.53 3.41
N ALA A 20 -21.29 6.84 2.34
CA ALA A 20 -20.37 6.30 1.35
C ALA A 20 -20.28 7.19 0.09
N THR A 21 -19.15 7.11 -0.61
CA THR A 21 -18.94 7.73 -1.94
C THR A 21 -18.00 6.83 -2.74
N ALA A 22 -18.19 6.79 -4.07
CA ALA A 22 -17.25 6.12 -4.95
C ALA A 22 -15.90 6.85 -4.93
N LEU A 23 -14.79 6.11 -4.97
CA LEU A 23 -13.45 6.71 -4.88
C LEU A 23 -13.22 7.75 -6.00
N ASP A 24 -13.62 7.44 -7.24
CA ASP A 24 -13.44 8.34 -8.38
C ASP A 24 -14.23 9.64 -8.23
N GLU A 25 -15.44 9.56 -7.68
CA GLU A 25 -16.25 10.74 -7.37
C GLU A 25 -15.59 11.59 -6.27
N ALA A 26 -15.11 10.96 -5.20
CA ALA A 26 -14.40 11.63 -4.12
C ALA A 26 -13.13 12.35 -4.61
N LEU A 27 -12.46 11.78 -5.62
CA LEU A 27 -11.27 12.35 -6.23
C LEU A 27 -11.56 13.38 -7.33
N SER A 28 -12.79 13.45 -7.86
CA SER A 28 -13.14 14.25 -9.05
C SER A 28 -12.85 15.75 -8.93
N SER A 29 -12.87 16.30 -7.71
CA SER A 29 -12.57 17.71 -7.45
C SER A 29 -11.06 18.03 -7.46
N PHE A 30 -10.20 17.02 -7.49
CA PHE A 30 -8.75 17.18 -7.45
C PHE A 30 -8.14 17.02 -8.83
N ALA A 31 -7.43 18.04 -9.30
CA ALA A 31 -6.61 17.92 -10.50
C ALA A 31 -5.27 17.26 -10.16
N ALA A 32 -4.88 16.25 -10.94
CA ALA A 32 -3.57 15.62 -10.83
C ALA A 32 -2.45 16.65 -11.05
N LYS A 33 -1.39 16.53 -10.26
CA LYS A 33 -0.22 17.42 -10.32
C LYS A 33 1.05 16.58 -10.45
N SER A 34 2.10 17.16 -11.00
CA SER A 34 3.42 16.53 -11.04
C SER A 34 3.94 16.26 -9.63
N VAL A 35 4.42 15.05 -9.40
CA VAL A 35 5.10 14.66 -8.16
C VAL A 35 6.60 14.78 -8.38
N THR A 36 7.31 15.35 -7.40
CA THR A 36 8.77 15.42 -7.37
C THR A 36 9.32 14.36 -6.42
N PHE A 37 10.40 13.69 -6.82
CA PHE A 37 11.06 12.65 -6.02
C PHE A 37 12.48 13.06 -5.66
N GLU A 38 12.78 13.05 -4.37
CA GLU A 38 14.13 13.31 -3.88
C GLU A 38 15.06 12.12 -4.14
N ARG A 39 16.26 12.40 -4.63
CA ARG A 39 17.28 11.37 -4.87
C ARG A 39 18.05 11.11 -3.58
N LEU A 40 17.80 9.95 -2.99
CA LEU A 40 18.37 9.56 -1.70
C LEU A 40 19.33 8.38 -1.86
N PRO A 41 20.29 8.20 -0.92
CA PRO A 41 21.17 7.03 -0.93
C PRO A 41 20.38 5.71 -0.88
N PHE A 42 20.96 4.63 -1.41
CA PHE A 42 20.34 3.31 -1.40
C PHE A 42 19.91 2.85 0.01
N ALA A 43 20.75 3.14 1.01
CA ALA A 43 20.51 2.79 2.41
C ALA A 43 19.63 3.81 3.17
N HIS A 44 19.01 4.77 2.48
CA HIS A 44 18.13 5.75 3.14
C HIS A 44 16.96 5.05 3.84
N PRO A 45 16.63 5.40 5.10
CA PRO A 45 15.50 4.82 5.82
C PRO A 45 14.18 5.03 5.09
N LEU A 46 13.37 3.98 4.95
CA LEU A 46 12.04 4.02 4.34
C LEU A 46 10.95 3.98 5.40
N TYR A 47 10.95 2.93 6.24
CA TYR A 47 9.97 2.76 7.32
C TYR A 47 10.58 2.04 8.53
N ILE A 48 9.88 2.15 9.66
CA ILE A 48 10.17 1.43 10.90
C ILE A 48 9.04 0.43 11.14
N LEU A 49 9.39 -0.86 11.24
CA LEU A 49 8.48 -1.92 11.66
C LEU A 49 8.88 -2.41 13.05
N PHE A 50 7.90 -2.53 13.93
CA PHE A 50 8.13 -3.02 15.29
C PHE A 50 8.02 -4.54 15.32
N SER A 51 8.95 -5.20 16.01
CA SER A 51 8.82 -6.64 16.27
C SER A 51 7.64 -6.92 17.22
N SER A 52 7.12 -8.14 17.22
CA SER A 52 5.99 -8.54 18.08
C SER A 52 6.30 -8.51 19.60
N GLY A 53 7.56 -8.34 20.00
CA GLY A 53 7.93 -8.08 21.40
C GLY A 53 7.63 -9.23 22.36
N THR A 54 7.92 -10.48 22.00
CA THR A 54 7.66 -11.65 22.89
C THR A 54 8.53 -11.66 24.15
N THR A 55 9.64 -10.91 24.17
CA THR A 55 10.50 -10.70 25.35
C THR A 55 10.87 -9.22 25.48
N GLY A 56 10.04 -8.47 26.20
CA GLY A 56 10.28 -7.05 26.49
C GLY A 56 9.78 -6.09 25.41
N ILE A 57 10.35 -4.89 25.36
CA ILE A 57 9.88 -3.82 24.48
C ILE A 57 10.09 -4.21 23.00
N PRO A 58 9.06 -4.06 22.14
CA PRO A 58 9.19 -4.21 20.70
C PRO A 58 10.41 -3.49 20.11
N LYS A 59 11.16 -4.19 19.25
CA LYS A 59 12.36 -3.61 18.61
C LYS A 59 11.94 -2.78 17.40
N CYS A 60 12.45 -1.56 17.31
CA CYS A 60 12.34 -0.71 16.11
C CYS A 60 13.26 -1.26 15.01
N ILE A 61 12.71 -1.88 13.98
CA ILE A 61 13.48 -2.39 12.83
C ILE A 61 13.39 -1.37 11.71
N VAL A 62 14.52 -0.79 11.33
CA VAL A 62 14.59 0.20 10.25
C VAL A 62 14.86 -0.52 8.93
N HIS A 63 14.02 -0.27 7.93
CA HIS A 63 14.20 -0.78 6.58
C HIS A 63 14.72 0.33 5.66
N SER A 64 15.61 -0.02 4.73
CA SER A 64 16.13 0.93 3.74
C SER A 64 15.31 0.91 2.44
N ALA A 65 15.18 2.05 1.77
CA ALA A 65 14.42 2.16 0.53
C ALA A 65 14.93 1.22 -0.57
N GLY A 66 16.24 1.20 -0.80
CA GLY A 66 16.83 0.33 -1.82
C GLY A 66 16.75 -1.16 -1.47
N GLY A 67 16.98 -1.51 -0.20
CA GLY A 67 16.89 -2.89 0.27
C GLY A 67 15.47 -3.45 0.17
N THR A 68 14.48 -2.70 0.64
CA THR A 68 13.06 -3.07 0.54
C THR A 68 12.62 -3.19 -0.91
N LEU A 69 12.99 -2.24 -1.78
CA LEU A 69 12.61 -2.28 -3.20
C LEU A 69 13.05 -3.59 -3.89
N ILE A 70 14.32 -3.98 -3.73
CA ILE A 70 14.83 -5.22 -4.35
C ILE A 70 14.15 -6.44 -3.73
N GLN A 71 13.92 -6.45 -2.42
CA GLN A 71 13.25 -7.56 -1.74
C GLN A 71 11.83 -7.76 -2.27
N HIS A 72 11.03 -6.69 -2.40
CA HIS A 72 9.67 -6.77 -2.94
C HIS A 72 9.65 -7.22 -4.39
N VAL A 73 10.49 -6.64 -5.25
CA VAL A 73 10.56 -7.06 -6.65
C VAL A 73 10.90 -8.54 -6.77
N LYS A 74 11.85 -9.03 -5.95
CA LYS A 74 12.18 -10.46 -5.90
C LYS A 74 11.00 -11.31 -5.42
N GLU A 75 10.34 -10.93 -4.33
CA GLU A 75 9.20 -11.68 -3.79
C GLU A 75 8.00 -11.70 -4.74
N GLU A 76 7.57 -10.54 -5.22
CA GLU A 76 6.41 -10.38 -6.09
C GLU A 76 6.63 -11.03 -7.45
N ARG A 77 7.76 -10.76 -8.12
CA ARG A 77 7.98 -11.23 -9.50
C ARG A 77 8.50 -12.66 -9.58
N LEU A 78 9.36 -13.09 -8.64
CA LEU A 78 10.02 -14.40 -8.74
C LEU A 78 9.39 -15.47 -7.86
N HIS A 79 8.91 -15.12 -6.67
CA HIS A 79 8.32 -16.10 -5.75
C HIS A 79 6.79 -16.20 -5.89
N ALA A 80 6.11 -15.08 -6.08
CA ALA A 80 4.66 -15.04 -6.30
C ALA A 80 4.28 -15.07 -7.80
N GLY A 81 5.22 -14.73 -8.70
CA GLY A 81 5.01 -14.78 -10.14
C GLY A 81 4.06 -13.70 -10.68
N LEU A 82 3.95 -12.55 -10.00
CA LEU A 82 3.07 -11.45 -10.42
C LEU A 82 3.53 -10.83 -11.74
N LEU A 83 2.59 -10.72 -12.67
CA LEU A 83 2.78 -10.14 -13.99
C LEU A 83 1.99 -8.84 -14.14
N ASP A 84 2.30 -8.12 -15.22
CA ASP A 84 1.60 -6.89 -15.54
C ASP A 84 0.13 -7.19 -15.88
N GLY A 85 -0.79 -6.47 -15.24
CA GLY A 85 -2.23 -6.69 -15.36
C GLY A 85 -2.84 -7.59 -14.28
N ASP A 86 -2.01 -8.27 -13.47
CA ASP A 86 -2.51 -9.04 -12.33
C ASP A 86 -3.09 -8.12 -11.25
N ARG A 87 -4.11 -8.64 -10.53
CA ARG A 87 -4.72 -7.98 -9.38
C ARG A 87 -4.29 -8.69 -8.10
N PHE A 88 -3.40 -8.06 -7.33
CA PHE A 88 -2.94 -8.59 -6.05
C PHE A 88 -3.82 -8.08 -4.91
N PHE A 89 -4.31 -8.99 -4.06
CA PHE A 89 -5.06 -8.65 -2.85
C PHE A 89 -4.52 -9.47 -1.67
N TYR A 90 -4.10 -8.75 -0.62
CA TYR A 90 -3.69 -9.34 0.66
C TYR A 90 -4.57 -8.79 1.77
N PHE A 91 -5.32 -9.65 2.46
CA PHE A 91 -6.10 -9.22 3.62
C PHE A 91 -5.17 -8.98 4.81
N THR A 92 -4.93 -7.71 5.12
CA THR A 92 -4.01 -7.29 6.19
C THR A 92 -4.41 -5.90 6.72
N THR A 93 -3.89 -5.51 7.88
CA THR A 93 -4.03 -4.13 8.40
C THR A 93 -2.74 -3.34 8.16
N CYS A 94 -2.81 -2.01 8.19
CA CYS A 94 -1.66 -1.15 7.90
C CYS A 94 -0.49 -1.28 8.91
N GLY A 95 -0.72 -1.92 10.06
CA GLY A 95 0.32 -2.15 11.07
C GLY A 95 1.19 -3.38 10.81
N TRP A 96 0.81 -4.24 9.86
CA TRP A 96 1.55 -5.46 9.55
C TRP A 96 2.55 -5.25 8.42
N MET A 97 3.61 -6.06 8.43
CA MET A 97 4.62 -6.03 7.37
C MET A 97 4.03 -6.35 5.99
N MET A 98 2.95 -7.15 5.90
CA MET A 98 2.32 -7.44 4.60
C MET A 98 1.70 -6.22 3.92
N TRP A 99 1.50 -5.12 4.63
CA TRP A 99 1.04 -3.86 4.04
C TRP A 99 2.18 -2.97 3.55
N ASN A 100 3.39 -3.12 4.11
CA ASN A 100 4.52 -2.20 3.93
C ASN A 100 5.50 -2.70 2.88
#